data_AF-A0A2P8WGR4-F1
#
_entry.id   AF-A0A2P8WGR4-F1
#
_cell.length_a   1.000
_cell.length_b   1.000
_cell.length_c   1.000
_cell.angle_alpha   90.00
_cell.angle_beta   90.00
_cell.angle_gamma   90.00
#
_symmetry.space_group_name_H-M   'P 1'
#
loop_
_entity.id
_entity.type
_entity.pdbx_description
1 polymer ?
#
loop_
_entity_poly.entity_id
_entity_poly.type
_entity_poly.pdbx_seq_one_letter_code
_entity_poly.pdbx_strand_id
1 'polypeptide(L)'
;MNLALYSLFALLPILSVFLLLVVARRPASQAMPGALVVTVAIATLIWQVPFLHIAASVVQGVVIAVEILLIVFGAILLLNVLQESGAISVIRRSLLGLSADRRVQVIVIAWLFGSFIEGASGFGTPAVICVPLLVAVGFPALAAVMAALIIQSTPSTFGAVGTPVLFGIATGLEGSESVESLLSQQNLSLLDYVTRIGSGAAVIHAIVGTLIPLLLVVMLTALFGRDRSAREGLQLWPFALFSGLAFTLPYGLTAVLLGPEFPSMIGGLVGLIVVIVAIRQGWFQPHTPWQFPEPDQWPDAWSGSLNPELRSPPPSMTVLKAWLPYGLLGG
;
A
#
# COMPACT_ATOMS: atom_id res chain seq x y z
N MET A 1 35.58 -4.48 -19.89
CA MET A 1 34.86 -3.23 -19.60
C MET A 1 34.70 -3.11 -18.08
N ASN A 2 34.89 -1.92 -17.49
CA ASN A 2 34.94 -1.74 -16.04
C ASN A 2 33.56 -2.05 -15.40
N LEU A 3 33.54 -2.79 -14.29
CA LEU A 3 32.33 -3.15 -13.53
C LEU A 3 31.45 -1.91 -13.26
N ALA A 4 32.09 -0.79 -12.89
CA ALA A 4 31.40 0.47 -12.63
C ALA A 4 30.58 0.98 -13.82
N LEU A 5 31.06 0.76 -15.05
CA LEU A 5 30.35 1.19 -16.25
C LEU A 5 29.13 0.30 -16.52
N TYR A 6 29.24 -1.02 -16.32
CA TYR A 6 28.08 -1.91 -16.41
C TYR A 6 27.04 -1.62 -15.33
N SER A 7 27.49 -1.32 -14.10
CA SER A 7 26.59 -0.88 -13.03
C SER A 7 25.84 0.40 -13.41
N LEU A 8 26.52 1.37 -14.04
CA LEU A 8 25.87 2.59 -14.50
C LEU A 8 24.82 2.30 -15.58
N PHE A 9 25.14 1.48 -16.57
CA PHE A 9 24.18 1.11 -17.60
C PHE A 9 22.99 0.33 -17.03
N ALA A 10 23.20 -0.54 -16.04
CA ALA A 10 22.11 -1.27 -15.37
C ALA A 10 21.18 -0.36 -14.57
N LEU A 11 21.66 0.81 -14.11
CA LEU A 11 20.87 1.80 -13.40
C LEU A 11 20.04 2.71 -14.33
N LEU A 12 20.40 2.82 -15.61
CA LEU A 12 19.76 3.76 -16.53
C LEU A 12 18.24 3.57 -16.68
N PRO A 13 17.67 2.35 -16.75
CA PRO A 13 16.22 2.17 -16.73
C PRO A 13 15.56 2.84 -15.52
N ILE A 14 16.10 2.62 -14.32
CA ILE A 14 15.58 3.19 -13.07
C ILE A 14 15.74 4.71 -13.07
N LEU A 15 16.90 5.21 -13.48
CA LEU A 15 17.17 6.64 -13.58
C LEU A 15 16.24 7.31 -14.59
N SER A 16 15.95 6.66 -15.72
CA SER A 16 15.04 7.21 -16.73
C SER A 16 13.60 7.35 -16.20
N VAL A 17 13.10 6.37 -15.44
CA VAL A 17 11.81 6.48 -14.74
C VAL A 17 11.84 7.64 -13.75
N PHE A 18 12.87 7.74 -12.91
CA PHE A 18 13.01 8.80 -11.91
C PHE A 18 13.08 10.19 -12.56
N LEU A 19 13.90 10.36 -13.59
CA LEU A 19 14.07 11.63 -14.29
C LEU A 19 12.78 12.05 -15.00
N LEU A 20 12.05 11.12 -15.63
CA LEU A 20 10.81 11.44 -16.34
C LEU A 20 9.65 11.73 -15.37
N LEU A 21 9.48 10.91 -14.33
CA LEU A 21 8.36 11.06 -13.38
C LEU A 21 8.59 12.13 -12.32
N VAL A 22 9.77 12.17 -11.70
CA VAL A 22 10.03 13.02 -10.53
C VAL A 22 10.58 14.38 -10.95
N VAL A 23 11.60 14.40 -11.80
CA VAL A 23 12.29 15.64 -12.20
C VAL A 23 11.51 16.38 -13.29
N ALA A 24 11.20 15.69 -14.38
CA ALA A 24 10.48 16.28 -15.52
C ALA A 24 8.95 16.29 -15.34
N ARG A 25 8.42 15.64 -14.28
CA ARG A 25 7.00 15.59 -13.94
C ARG A 25 6.10 15.17 -15.11
N ARG A 26 6.60 14.28 -15.97
CA ARG A 26 5.84 13.72 -17.09
C ARG A 26 4.85 12.69 -16.58
N PRO A 27 3.65 12.57 -17.19
CA PRO A 27 2.70 11.54 -16.79
C PRO A 27 3.28 10.15 -17.05
N ALA A 28 2.86 9.17 -16.24
CA ALA A 28 3.32 7.79 -16.35
C ALA A 28 3.09 7.18 -17.75
N SER A 29 2.02 7.61 -18.43
CA SER A 29 1.73 7.22 -19.82
C SER A 29 2.83 7.60 -20.82
N GLN A 30 3.65 8.61 -20.51
CA GLN A 30 4.81 9.01 -21.31
C GLN A 30 6.11 8.45 -20.73
N ALA A 31 6.26 8.47 -19.40
CA ALA A 31 7.49 8.06 -18.73
C ALA A 31 7.78 6.56 -18.87
N MET A 32 6.77 5.70 -18.71
CA MET A 32 6.96 4.24 -18.71
C MET A 32 7.36 3.70 -20.10
N PRO A 33 6.72 4.10 -21.21
CA PRO A 33 7.21 3.73 -22.55
C PRO A 33 8.62 4.26 -22.83
N GLY A 34 8.93 5.47 -22.37
CA GLY A 34 10.28 6.04 -22.49
C GLY A 34 11.33 5.18 -21.79
N ALA A 35 11.06 4.76 -20.56
CA ALA A 35 11.94 3.86 -19.82
C ALA A 35 12.08 2.49 -20.50
N LEU A 36 10.99 1.94 -21.08
CA LEU A 36 11.05 0.69 -21.85
C LEU A 36 11.98 0.81 -23.06
N VAL A 37 11.92 1.92 -23.80
CA VAL A 37 12.83 2.19 -24.92
C VAL A 37 14.29 2.21 -24.46
N VAL A 38 14.57 2.87 -23.33
CA VAL A 38 15.91 2.89 -22.74
C VAL A 38 16.36 1.47 -22.38
N THR A 39 15.51 0.68 -21.71
CA THR A 39 15.82 -0.72 -21.35
C THR A 39 16.10 -1.59 -22.57
N VAL A 40 15.28 -1.49 -23.62
CA VAL A 40 15.46 -2.26 -24.86
C VAL A 40 16.75 -1.86 -25.58
N ALA A 41 17.04 -0.56 -25.66
CA ALA A 41 18.27 -0.05 -26.26
C ALA A 41 19.50 -0.60 -25.52
N ILE A 42 19.45 -0.58 -24.20
CA ILE A 42 20.53 -1.08 -23.34
C ILE A 42 20.71 -2.60 -23.49
N ALA A 43 19.63 -3.37 -23.41
CA ALA A 43 19.66 -4.82 -23.58
C ALA A 43 20.24 -5.23 -24.95
N THR A 44 19.91 -4.48 -26.00
CA THR A 44 20.37 -4.74 -27.37
C THR A 44 21.83 -4.30 -27.59
N LEU A 45 22.19 -3.08 -27.18
CA LEU A 45 23.47 -2.46 -27.54
C LEU A 45 24.61 -2.86 -26.60
N ILE A 46 24.33 -3.02 -25.31
CA ILE A 46 25.35 -3.25 -24.28
C ILE A 46 25.41 -4.74 -23.90
N TRP A 47 24.27 -5.36 -23.61
CA TRP A 47 24.20 -6.78 -23.22
C TRP A 47 24.06 -7.73 -24.42
N GLN A 48 23.82 -7.21 -25.62
CA GLN A 48 23.70 -8.00 -26.86
C GLN A 48 22.68 -9.15 -26.74
N VAL A 49 21.60 -8.91 -25.98
CA VAL A 49 20.56 -9.91 -25.76
C VAL A 49 19.88 -10.23 -27.10
N PRO A 50 19.67 -11.52 -27.44
CA PRO A 50 18.98 -11.89 -28.67
C PRO A 50 17.60 -11.24 -28.77
N PHE A 51 17.27 -10.69 -29.94
CA PHE A 51 16.01 -9.98 -30.17
C PHE A 51 14.78 -10.80 -29.76
N LEU A 52 14.80 -12.12 -29.99
CA LEU A 52 13.70 -13.01 -29.62
C LEU A 52 13.44 -13.02 -28.11
N HIS A 53 14.48 -12.95 -27.28
CA HIS A 53 14.35 -12.90 -25.83
C HIS A 53 13.77 -11.55 -25.40
N ILE A 54 14.24 -10.44 -25.99
CA ILE A 54 13.68 -9.11 -25.72
C ILE A 54 12.20 -9.06 -26.08
N ALA A 55 11.82 -9.55 -27.25
CA ALA A 55 10.43 -9.60 -27.70
C ALA A 55 9.56 -10.46 -26.76
N ALA A 56 10.05 -11.64 -26.36
CA ALA A 56 9.36 -12.49 -25.40
C ALA A 56 9.16 -11.81 -24.04
N SER A 57 10.18 -11.13 -23.51
CA SER A 57 10.07 -10.37 -22.25
C SER A 57 9.09 -9.21 -22.34
N VAL A 58 9.02 -8.51 -23.49
CA VAL A 58 8.01 -7.45 -23.70
C VAL A 58 6.61 -8.03 -23.71
N VAL A 59 6.37 -9.15 -24.41
CA VAL A 59 5.06 -9.81 -24.42
C VAL A 59 4.67 -10.27 -23.02
N GLN A 60 5.60 -10.89 -22.28
CA GLN A 60 5.38 -11.28 -20.90
C GLN A 60 5.02 -10.06 -20.02
N GLY A 61 5.72 -8.94 -20.19
CA GLY A 61 5.41 -7.70 -19.48
C GLY A 61 4.00 -7.16 -19.78
N VAL A 62 3.54 -7.27 -21.03
CA VAL A 62 2.16 -6.90 -21.42
C VAL A 62 1.14 -7.81 -20.75
N VAL A 63 1.38 -9.12 -20.70
CA VAL A 63 0.49 -10.07 -20.00
C VAL A 63 0.36 -9.71 -18.52
N ILE A 64 1.48 -9.47 -17.84
CA ILE A 64 1.50 -9.02 -16.44
C ILE A 64 0.72 -7.70 -16.27
N ALA A 65 0.89 -6.75 -17.19
CA ALA A 65 0.16 -5.48 -17.14
C ALA A 65 -1.37 -5.67 -17.28
N VAL A 66 -1.81 -6.58 -18.15
CA VAL A 66 -3.24 -6.92 -18.31
C VAL A 66 -3.80 -7.55 -17.03
N GLU A 67 -3.05 -8.44 -16.38
CA GLU A 67 -3.44 -9.02 -15.10
C GLU A 67 -3.68 -7.94 -14.03
N ILE A 68 -2.76 -6.96 -13.91
CA ILE A 68 -2.92 -5.83 -12.99
C ILE A 68 -4.15 -4.98 -13.35
N LEU A 69 -4.39 -4.72 -14.64
CA LEU A 69 -5.56 -3.94 -15.09
C LEU A 69 -6.88 -4.64 -14.74
N LEU A 70 -6.94 -5.97 -14.78
CA LEU A 70 -8.12 -6.74 -14.37
C LEU A 70 -8.41 -6.58 -12.87
N ILE A 71 -7.38 -6.49 -12.02
CA ILE A 71 -7.54 -6.22 -10.58
C ILE A 71 -8.15 -4.83 -10.36
N VAL A 72 -7.61 -3.80 -11.03
CA VAL A 72 -8.12 -2.41 -10.93
C VAL A 72 -9.55 -2.32 -11.43
N PHE A 73 -9.86 -2.98 -12.56
CA PHE A 73 -11.22 -3.06 -13.09
C PHE A 73 -12.19 -3.68 -12.07
N GLY A 74 -11.82 -4.82 -11.47
CA GLY A 74 -12.63 -5.48 -10.44
C GLY A 74 -12.88 -4.60 -9.22
N ALA A 75 -11.87 -3.85 -8.76
CA ALA A 75 -12.00 -2.94 -7.63
C ALA A 75 -12.92 -1.75 -7.92
N ILE A 76 -12.81 -1.11 -9.09
CA ILE A 76 -13.71 -0.03 -9.50
C ILE A 76 -15.13 -0.54 -9.70
N LEU A 77 -15.29 -1.72 -10.32
CA LEU A 77 -16.59 -2.37 -10.46
C LEU A 77 -17.22 -2.62 -9.09
N LEU A 78 -16.47 -3.15 -8.13
CA LEU A 78 -16.96 -3.37 -6.77
C LEU A 78 -17.37 -2.05 -6.11
N LEU A 79 -16.54 -1.00 -6.20
CA LEU A 79 -16.87 0.32 -5.66
C LEU A 79 -18.21 0.82 -6.22
N ASN A 80 -18.39 0.76 -7.54
CA ASN A 80 -19.62 1.18 -8.19
C ASN A 80 -20.82 0.34 -7.73
N VAL A 81 -20.67 -0.99 -7.60
CA VAL A 81 -21.72 -1.87 -7.06
C VAL A 81 -22.08 -1.50 -5.61
N LEU A 82 -21.09 -1.18 -4.77
CA LEU A 82 -21.32 -0.77 -3.38
C LEU A 82 -21.97 0.61 -3.28
N GLN A 83 -21.64 1.53 -4.20
CA GLN A 83 -22.28 2.85 -4.30
C GLN A 83 -23.74 2.70 -4.72
N GLU A 84 -24.00 1.97 -5.80
CA GLU A 84 -25.34 1.76 -6.35
C GLU A 84 -26.26 1.00 -5.39
N SER A 85 -25.71 0.05 -4.61
CA SER A 85 -26.45 -0.70 -3.60
C SER A 85 -26.66 0.04 -2.27
N GLY A 86 -26.02 1.21 -2.09
CA GLY A 86 -26.04 1.97 -0.83
C GLY A 86 -25.18 1.36 0.28
N ALA A 87 -24.42 0.29 0.02
CA ALA A 87 -23.52 -0.33 0.99
C ALA A 87 -22.46 0.64 1.52
N ILE A 88 -21.96 1.56 0.68
CA ILE A 88 -21.02 2.61 1.09
C ILE A 88 -21.59 3.47 2.23
N SER A 89 -22.89 3.77 2.21
CA SER A 89 -23.54 4.53 3.28
C SER A 89 -23.57 3.76 4.60
N VAL A 90 -23.73 2.42 4.56
CA VAL A 90 -23.66 1.56 5.75
C VAL A 90 -22.23 1.46 6.27
N ILE A 91 -21.25 1.28 5.39
CA ILE A 91 -19.82 1.29 5.73
C ILE A 91 -19.44 2.61 6.39
N ARG A 92 -19.81 3.74 5.77
CA ARG A 92 -19.60 5.08 6.31
C ARG A 92 -20.20 5.22 7.71
N ARG A 93 -21.46 4.80 7.92
CA ARG A 93 -22.08 4.83 9.25
C ARG A 93 -21.37 3.93 10.26
N SER A 94 -20.92 2.75 9.86
CA SER A 94 -20.18 1.85 10.76
C SER A 94 -18.83 2.42 11.17
N LEU A 95 -18.13 3.12 10.27
CA LEU A 95 -16.83 3.76 10.53
C LEU A 95 -16.99 5.06 11.33
N LEU A 96 -17.98 5.90 11.00
CA LEU A 96 -18.35 7.08 11.80
C LEU A 96 -18.82 6.68 13.21
N GLY A 97 -19.45 5.51 13.34
CA GLY A 97 -19.85 4.94 14.63
C GLY A 97 -18.69 4.41 15.47
N LEU A 98 -17.49 4.19 14.89
CA LEU A 98 -16.29 3.79 15.63
C LEU A 98 -15.62 5.01 16.30
N SER A 99 -15.41 6.09 15.57
CA SER A 99 -14.88 7.33 16.13
C SER A 99 -15.27 8.51 15.25
N ALA A 100 -15.62 9.63 15.89
CA ALA A 100 -15.83 10.89 15.18
C ALA A 100 -14.50 11.46 14.63
N ASP A 101 -13.35 11.10 15.19
CA ASP A 101 -12.06 11.69 14.84
C ASP A 101 -11.51 11.18 13.50
N ARG A 102 -11.20 12.10 12.56
CA ARG A 102 -10.69 11.72 11.23
C ARG A 102 -9.29 11.11 11.29
N ARG A 103 -8.47 11.47 12.28
CA ARG A 103 -7.14 10.87 12.47
C ARG A 103 -7.26 9.41 12.90
N VAL A 104 -8.27 9.07 13.70
CA VAL A 104 -8.56 7.66 14.06
C VAL A 104 -9.09 6.90 12.85
N GLN A 105 -10.02 7.49 12.10
CA GLN A 105 -10.60 6.86 10.90
C GLN A 105 -9.53 6.55 9.84
N VAL A 106 -8.57 7.45 9.59
CA VAL A 106 -7.52 7.22 8.60
C VAL A 106 -6.59 6.07 9.02
N ILE A 107 -6.31 5.90 10.30
CA ILE A 107 -5.52 4.77 10.80
C ILE A 107 -6.27 3.46 10.58
N VAL A 108 -7.56 3.41 10.92
CA VAL A 108 -8.36 2.18 10.73
C VAL A 108 -8.45 1.81 9.24
N ILE A 109 -8.72 2.78 8.38
CA ILE A 109 -9.01 2.54 6.95
C ILE A 109 -7.72 2.40 6.13
N ALA A 110 -6.80 3.36 6.22
CA ALA A 110 -5.59 3.38 5.40
C ALA A 110 -4.52 2.45 5.97
N TRP A 111 -4.23 2.56 7.27
CA TRP A 111 -3.15 1.78 7.86
C TRP A 111 -3.53 0.32 8.07
N LEU A 112 -4.58 0.01 8.83
CA LEU A 112 -4.90 -1.38 9.19
C LEU A 112 -5.59 -2.13 8.07
N PHE A 113 -6.73 -1.63 7.59
CA PHE A 113 -7.47 -2.25 6.50
C PHE A 113 -6.67 -2.20 5.19
N GLY A 114 -6.02 -1.08 4.88
CA GLY A 114 -5.14 -0.99 3.71
C GLY A 114 -3.97 -1.98 3.78
N SER A 115 -3.30 -2.15 4.92
CA SER A 115 -2.23 -3.16 5.02
C SER A 115 -2.73 -4.60 4.87
N PHE A 116 -3.93 -4.91 5.38
CA PHE A 116 -4.56 -6.22 5.17
C PHE A 116 -4.80 -6.49 3.68
N ILE A 117 -5.40 -5.51 2.98
CA ILE A 117 -5.66 -5.60 1.54
C ILE A 117 -4.35 -5.72 0.75
N GLU A 118 -3.31 -4.96 1.10
CA GLU A 118 -1.99 -5.09 0.49
C GLU A 118 -1.44 -6.51 0.63
N GLY A 119 -1.55 -7.11 1.83
CA GLY A 119 -1.10 -8.47 2.05
C GLY A 119 -1.79 -9.50 1.17
N ALA A 120 -3.11 -9.39 1.02
CA ALA A 120 -3.90 -10.32 0.21
C ALA A 120 -3.68 -10.14 -1.30
N SER A 121 -3.62 -8.89 -1.78
CA SER A 121 -3.69 -8.57 -3.21
C SER A 121 -2.42 -7.94 -3.80
N GLY A 122 -1.65 -7.20 -3.01
CA GLY A 122 -0.43 -6.51 -3.40
C GLY A 122 -0.63 -5.38 -4.41
N PHE A 123 0.48 -4.98 -5.05
CA PHE A 123 0.52 -4.10 -6.22
C PHE A 123 -0.17 -2.75 -6.06
N GLY A 124 -0.22 -2.20 -4.85
CA GLY A 124 -0.82 -0.89 -4.58
C GLY A 124 -2.36 -0.90 -4.56
N THR A 125 -2.98 -2.08 -4.43
CA THR A 125 -4.44 -2.23 -4.28
C THR A 125 -5.07 -1.36 -3.18
N PRO A 126 -4.42 -1.08 -2.03
CA PRO A 126 -4.94 -0.13 -1.05
C PRO A 126 -5.14 1.28 -1.60
N ALA A 127 -4.34 1.75 -2.56
CA ALA A 127 -4.61 3.03 -3.21
C ALA A 127 -5.92 2.98 -4.02
N VAL A 128 -6.21 1.83 -4.64
CA VAL A 128 -7.44 1.62 -5.43
C VAL A 128 -8.67 1.47 -4.53
N ILE A 129 -8.53 0.83 -3.36
CA ILE A 129 -9.66 0.52 -2.47
C ILE A 129 -9.85 1.55 -1.36
N CYS A 130 -8.79 1.94 -0.65
CA CYS A 130 -8.89 2.83 0.51
C CYS A 130 -9.13 4.28 0.12
N VAL A 131 -8.61 4.76 -1.03
CA VAL A 131 -8.81 6.16 -1.45
C VAL A 131 -10.30 6.46 -1.67
N PRO A 132 -11.05 5.71 -2.49
CA PRO A 132 -12.47 5.97 -2.66
C PRO A 132 -13.27 5.81 -1.37
N LEU A 133 -12.88 4.86 -0.51
CA LEU A 133 -13.51 4.65 0.80
C LEU A 133 -13.31 5.87 1.72
N LEU A 134 -12.08 6.40 1.82
CA LEU A 134 -11.79 7.60 2.59
C LEU A 134 -12.55 8.82 2.06
N VAL A 135 -12.57 9.02 0.75
CA VAL A 135 -13.34 10.09 0.10
C VAL A 135 -14.82 9.96 0.43
N ALA A 136 -15.40 8.76 0.31
CA ALA A 136 -16.80 8.51 0.63
C ALA A 136 -17.13 8.77 2.11
N VAL A 137 -16.18 8.59 3.02
CA VAL A 137 -16.35 8.88 4.45
C VAL A 137 -16.23 10.38 4.74
N GLY A 138 -15.63 11.17 3.84
CA GLY A 138 -15.57 12.63 3.86
C GLY A 138 -14.17 13.22 3.95
N PHE A 139 -13.15 12.48 3.51
CA PHE A 139 -11.78 12.99 3.40
C PHE A 139 -11.61 13.77 2.08
N PRO A 140 -10.78 14.83 2.06
CA PRO A 140 -10.31 15.41 0.82
C PRO A 140 -9.60 14.34 -0.04
N ALA A 141 -9.81 14.36 -1.36
CA ALA A 141 -9.26 13.35 -2.26
C ALA A 141 -7.73 13.30 -2.20
N LEU A 142 -7.08 14.46 -2.16
CA LEU A 142 -5.63 14.54 -2.04
C LEU A 142 -5.12 13.97 -0.70
N ALA A 143 -5.85 14.20 0.40
CA ALA A 143 -5.51 13.65 1.70
C ALA A 143 -5.64 12.13 1.73
N ALA A 144 -6.67 11.59 1.08
CA ALA A 144 -6.88 10.16 0.92
C ALA A 144 -5.76 9.51 0.10
N VAL A 145 -5.36 10.11 -1.03
CA VAL A 145 -4.24 9.64 -1.85
C VAL A 145 -2.93 9.68 -1.05
N MET A 146 -2.64 10.78 -0.36
CA MET A 146 -1.46 10.89 0.50
C MET A 146 -1.46 9.77 1.56
N ALA A 147 -2.58 9.54 2.24
CA ALA A 147 -2.68 8.49 3.24
C ALA A 147 -2.40 7.10 2.64
N ALA A 148 -3.02 6.79 1.49
CA ALA A 148 -2.82 5.51 0.83
C ALA A 148 -1.38 5.31 0.31
N LEU A 149 -0.66 6.38 -0.05
CA LEU A 149 0.74 6.30 -0.45
C LEU A 149 1.68 6.15 0.74
N ILE A 150 1.43 6.86 1.85
CA ILE A 150 2.28 6.79 3.05
C ILE A 150 2.25 5.37 3.63
N ILE A 151 1.06 4.75 3.73
CA ILE A 151 0.94 3.43 4.38
C ILE A 151 1.65 2.33 3.61
N GLN A 152 1.89 2.50 2.31
CA GLN A 152 2.62 1.53 1.47
C GLN A 152 4.09 1.34 1.87
N SER A 153 4.62 2.19 2.75
CA SER A 153 6.01 2.10 3.22
C SER A 153 6.34 0.85 4.04
N THR A 154 5.34 0.10 4.52
CA THR A 154 5.54 -1.03 5.44
C THR A 154 5.01 -2.37 4.92
N PRO A 155 3.72 -2.51 4.53
CA PRO A 155 3.14 -3.81 4.18
C PRO A 155 3.54 -4.30 2.77
N SER A 156 3.99 -3.41 1.88
CA SER A 156 4.23 -3.71 0.47
C SER A 156 5.27 -4.80 0.21
N THR A 157 6.26 -4.95 1.11
CA THR A 157 7.29 -6.00 0.99
C THR A 157 6.72 -7.41 0.98
N PHE A 158 5.60 -7.61 1.68
CA PHE A 158 4.91 -8.90 1.73
C PHE A 158 3.54 -8.85 1.05
N GLY A 159 3.34 -7.89 0.15
CA GLY A 159 2.12 -7.80 -0.65
C GLY A 159 1.96 -9.00 -1.59
N ALA A 160 0.72 -9.26 -2.01
CA ALA A 160 0.37 -10.40 -2.86
C ALA A 160 0.97 -11.73 -2.34
N VAL A 161 0.73 -12.00 -1.06
CA VAL A 161 1.18 -13.24 -0.38
C VAL A 161 2.70 -13.44 -0.48
N GLY A 162 3.48 -12.39 -0.20
CA GLY A 162 4.94 -12.47 -0.18
C GLY A 162 5.61 -12.46 -1.55
N THR A 163 4.89 -12.20 -2.65
CA THR A 163 5.43 -12.23 -4.02
C THR A 163 6.70 -11.39 -4.20
N PRO A 164 6.84 -10.15 -3.67
CA PRO A 164 8.07 -9.38 -3.81
C PRO A 164 9.30 -10.06 -3.19
N VAL A 165 9.13 -10.82 -2.12
CA VAL A 165 10.21 -11.58 -1.48
C VAL A 165 10.43 -12.91 -2.23
N LEU A 166 9.38 -13.72 -2.36
CA LEU A 166 9.47 -15.08 -2.89
C LEU A 166 9.88 -15.15 -4.35
N PHE A 167 9.38 -14.23 -5.17
CA PHE A 167 9.69 -14.18 -6.59
C PHE A 167 10.62 -13.01 -6.91
N GLY A 168 10.34 -11.81 -6.39
CA GLY A 168 11.13 -10.62 -6.71
C GLY A 168 12.60 -10.76 -6.30
N ILE A 169 12.88 -11.09 -5.04
CA ILE A 169 14.26 -11.28 -4.57
C ILE A 169 14.86 -12.57 -5.13
N ALA A 170 14.11 -13.68 -5.12
CA ALA A 170 14.65 -14.97 -5.59
C ALA A 170 15.11 -14.91 -7.05
N THR A 171 14.28 -14.40 -7.95
CA THR A 171 14.64 -14.28 -9.39
C THR A 171 15.81 -13.34 -9.63
N GLY A 172 15.98 -12.32 -8.78
CA GLY A 172 17.13 -11.41 -8.86
C GLY A 172 18.46 -12.01 -8.37
N LEU A 173 18.40 -13.05 -7.53
CA LEU A 173 19.58 -13.72 -6.97
C LEU A 173 19.92 -15.05 -7.66
N GLU A 174 18.96 -15.64 -8.37
CA GLU A 174 19.10 -16.89 -9.10
C GLU A 174 20.17 -16.80 -10.21
N GLY A 175 20.98 -17.85 -10.35
CA GLY A 175 22.02 -17.95 -11.38
C GLY A 175 23.28 -17.10 -11.13
N SER A 176 23.41 -16.45 -9.96
CA SER A 176 24.63 -15.75 -9.57
C SER A 176 25.62 -16.69 -8.91
N GLU A 177 26.80 -16.90 -9.51
CA GLU A 177 27.88 -17.74 -8.96
C GLU A 177 28.27 -17.34 -7.51
N SER A 178 28.21 -16.05 -7.19
CA SER A 178 28.50 -15.54 -5.84
C SER A 178 27.45 -15.96 -4.80
N VAL A 179 26.19 -16.09 -5.21
CA VAL A 179 25.10 -16.54 -4.34
C VAL A 179 25.18 -18.05 -4.19
N GLU A 180 25.35 -18.79 -5.30
CA GLU A 180 25.43 -20.25 -5.29
C GLU A 180 26.60 -20.77 -4.44
N SER A 181 27.76 -20.10 -4.51
CA SER A 181 28.90 -20.43 -3.66
C SER A 181 28.62 -20.18 -2.17
N LEU A 182 27.93 -19.10 -1.83
CA LEU A 182 27.53 -18.80 -0.44
C LEU A 182 26.49 -19.79 0.09
N LEU A 183 25.49 -20.14 -0.72
CA LEU A 183 24.47 -21.14 -0.38
C LEU A 183 25.11 -22.51 -0.12
N SER A 184 26.07 -22.91 -0.97
CA SER A 184 26.81 -24.16 -0.82
C SER A 184 27.67 -24.17 0.45
N GLN A 185 28.35 -23.06 0.77
CA GLN A 185 29.17 -22.95 1.99
C GLN A 185 28.35 -22.98 3.27
N GLN A 186 27.14 -22.43 3.26
CA GLN A 186 26.26 -22.37 4.43
C GLN A 186 25.27 -23.53 4.50
N ASN A 187 25.27 -24.43 3.51
CA ASN A 187 24.31 -25.53 3.37
C ASN A 187 22.84 -25.03 3.46
N LEU A 188 22.55 -23.92 2.78
CA LEU A 188 21.23 -23.27 2.74
C LEU A 188 20.60 -23.43 1.37
N SER A 189 19.27 -23.57 1.32
CA SER A 189 18.55 -23.41 0.06
C SER A 189 18.40 -21.92 -0.30
N LEU A 190 18.18 -21.62 -1.59
CA LEU A 190 17.86 -20.26 -2.03
C LEU A 190 16.62 -19.72 -1.31
N LEU A 191 15.62 -20.57 -1.08
CA LEU A 191 14.39 -20.19 -0.38
C LEU A 191 14.64 -19.85 1.09
N ASP A 192 15.52 -20.59 1.79
CA ASP A 192 15.90 -20.27 3.17
C ASP A 192 16.61 -18.92 3.24
N TYR A 193 17.49 -18.66 2.28
CA TYR A 193 18.23 -17.40 2.20
C TYR A 193 17.31 -16.21 1.93
N VAL A 194 16.39 -16.35 0.97
CA VAL A 194 15.38 -15.33 0.63
C VAL A 194 14.43 -15.09 1.80
N THR A 195 13.99 -16.15 2.49
CA THR A 195 13.17 -16.05 3.69
C THR A 195 13.90 -15.29 4.79
N ARG A 196 15.19 -15.56 5.00
CA ARG A 196 16.01 -14.83 5.98
C ARG A 196 16.16 -13.35 5.63
N ILE A 197 16.31 -13.01 4.36
CA ILE A 197 16.29 -11.61 3.89
C ILE A 197 14.93 -10.98 4.20
N GLY A 198 13.84 -11.68 3.88
CA GLY A 198 12.48 -11.27 4.19
C GLY A 198 12.30 -10.98 5.68
N SER A 199 12.67 -11.91 6.56
CA SER A 199 12.61 -11.72 8.01
C SER A 199 13.42 -10.51 8.49
N GLY A 200 14.61 -10.29 7.92
CA GLY A 200 15.42 -9.11 8.20
C GLY A 200 14.71 -7.82 7.81
N ALA A 201 14.14 -7.77 6.60
CA ALA A 201 13.34 -6.64 6.13
C ALA A 201 12.10 -6.42 7.02
N ALA A 202 11.42 -7.49 7.45
CA ALA A 202 10.26 -7.41 8.33
C ALA A 202 10.59 -6.75 9.66
N VAL A 203 11.73 -7.06 10.27
CA VAL A 203 12.15 -6.45 11.55
C VAL A 203 12.39 -4.95 11.37
N ILE A 204 13.06 -4.55 10.29
CA ILE A 204 13.28 -3.12 9.97
C ILE A 204 11.93 -2.42 9.77
N HIS A 205 11.04 -3.03 8.97
CA HIS A 205 9.68 -2.54 8.74
C HIS A 205 8.85 -2.51 10.01
N ALA A 206 9.01 -3.45 10.95
CA ALA A 206 8.28 -3.44 12.20
C ALA A 206 8.70 -2.26 13.10
N ILE A 207 10.00 -1.96 13.14
CA ILE A 207 10.54 -0.82 13.92
C ILE A 207 10.05 0.50 13.31
N VAL A 208 10.28 0.71 12.01
CA VAL A 208 9.92 1.97 11.34
C VAL A 208 8.41 2.11 11.17
N GLY A 209 7.74 1.02 10.77
CA GLY A 209 6.30 0.93 10.55
C GLY A 209 5.48 1.30 11.77
N THR A 210 5.99 1.07 12.98
CA THR A 210 5.31 1.46 14.22
C THR A 210 5.11 2.98 14.30
N LEU A 211 5.99 3.76 13.65
CA LEU A 211 5.93 5.21 13.61
C LEU A 211 5.08 5.74 12.45
N ILE A 212 4.73 4.91 11.46
CA ILE A 212 4.03 5.35 10.25
C ILE A 212 2.62 5.88 10.54
N PRO A 213 1.78 5.27 11.41
CA PRO A 213 0.50 5.88 11.79
C PRO A 213 0.65 7.27 12.41
N LEU A 214 1.72 7.49 13.19
CA LEU A 214 2.00 8.79 13.79
C LEU A 214 2.40 9.80 12.72
N LEU A 215 3.32 9.43 11.81
CA LEU A 215 3.68 10.25 10.67
C LEU A 215 2.45 10.61 9.83
N LEU A 216 1.59 9.63 9.55
CA LEU A 216 0.37 9.81 8.78
C LEU A 216 -0.54 10.87 9.40
N VAL A 217 -0.85 10.78 10.70
CA VAL A 217 -1.74 11.78 11.34
C VAL A 217 -1.07 13.14 11.50
N VAL A 218 0.25 13.18 11.69
CA VAL A 218 1.03 14.43 11.71
C VAL A 218 0.95 15.12 10.35
N MET A 219 1.20 14.40 9.25
CA MET A 219 1.10 14.96 7.90
C MET A 219 -0.34 15.35 7.56
N LEU A 220 -1.32 14.54 7.96
CA LEU A 220 -2.73 14.85 7.74
C LEU A 220 -3.12 16.19 8.38
N THR A 221 -2.76 16.38 9.65
CA THR A 221 -3.08 17.60 10.39
C THR A 221 -2.26 18.82 9.94
N ALA A 222 -0.98 18.62 9.63
CA ALA A 222 -0.09 19.69 9.16
C ALA A 222 -0.48 20.20 7.76
N LEU A 223 -0.98 19.34 6.88
CA LEU A 223 -1.25 19.71 5.49
C LEU A 223 -2.73 20.01 5.23
N PHE A 224 -3.64 19.31 5.92
CA PHE A 224 -5.08 19.35 5.63
C PHE A 224 -5.94 19.88 6.80
N GLY A 225 -5.32 20.22 7.94
CA GLY A 225 -6.02 20.82 9.07
C GLY A 225 -6.34 22.30 8.87
N ARG A 226 -7.35 22.77 9.60
CA ARG A 226 -7.72 24.19 9.66
C ARG A 226 -6.53 25.06 10.04
N ASP A 227 -5.82 24.65 11.08
CA ASP A 227 -4.67 25.37 11.63
C ASP A 227 -3.33 24.90 11.06
N ARG A 228 -3.35 23.92 10.14
CA ARG A 228 -2.17 23.31 9.50
C ARG A 228 -1.06 22.96 10.50
N SER A 229 -1.46 22.30 11.60
CA SER A 229 -0.61 22.12 12.77
C SER A 229 -0.24 20.67 13.00
N ALA A 230 1.05 20.35 12.90
CA ALA A 230 1.60 19.04 13.26
C ALA A 230 1.33 18.65 14.72
N ARG A 231 1.16 19.66 15.60
CA ARG A 231 0.87 19.43 17.03
C ARG A 231 -0.45 18.71 17.23
N GLU A 232 -1.45 18.98 16.39
CA GLU A 232 -2.74 18.29 16.46
C GLU A 232 -2.55 16.79 16.17
N GLY A 233 -1.78 16.42 15.14
CA GLY A 233 -1.45 15.02 14.88
C GLY A 233 -0.67 14.38 16.03
N LEU A 234 0.33 15.08 16.57
CA LEU A 234 1.14 14.61 17.70
C LEU A 234 0.31 14.35 18.96
N GLN A 235 -0.81 15.05 19.18
CA GLN A 235 -1.68 14.76 20.34
C GLN A 235 -2.26 13.35 20.32
N LEU A 236 -2.39 12.73 19.14
CA LEU A 236 -2.88 11.36 18.98
C LEU A 236 -1.75 10.31 19.04
N TRP A 237 -0.54 10.69 19.47
CA TRP A 237 0.61 9.77 19.50
C TRP A 237 0.37 8.44 20.24
N PRO A 238 -0.36 8.37 21.39
CA PRO A 238 -0.53 7.10 22.08
C PRO A 238 -1.32 6.11 21.24
N PHE A 239 -2.43 6.57 20.64
CA PHE A 239 -3.27 5.75 19.77
C PHE A 239 -2.55 5.38 18.47
N ALA A 240 -1.79 6.30 17.90
CA ALA A 240 -1.04 6.07 16.67
C ALA A 240 0.06 5.01 16.86
N LEU A 241 0.87 5.12 17.92
CA LEU A 241 1.89 4.11 18.23
C LEU A 241 1.29 2.77 18.64
N PHE A 242 0.19 2.77 19.40
CA PHE A 242 -0.55 1.56 19.72
C PHE A 242 -1.05 0.85 18.45
N SER A 243 -1.62 1.60 17.51
CA SER A 243 -2.09 1.06 16.24
C SER A 243 -0.94 0.59 15.33
N GLY A 244 0.21 1.27 15.40
CA GLY A 244 1.46 0.84 14.78
C GLY A 244 1.88 -0.53 15.30
N LEU A 245 2.04 -0.66 16.62
CA LEU A 245 2.41 -1.91 17.29
C LEU A 245 1.42 -3.05 17.05
N ALA A 246 0.12 -2.75 17.08
CA ALA A 246 -0.93 -3.74 16.85
C ALA A 246 -0.83 -4.38 15.46
N PHE A 247 -0.27 -3.66 14.47
CA PHE A 247 0.06 -4.19 13.16
C PHE A 247 1.47 -4.82 13.12
N THR A 248 2.49 -4.08 13.55
CA THR A 248 3.90 -4.44 13.32
C THR A 248 4.37 -5.64 14.12
N LEU A 249 3.81 -5.88 15.31
CA LEU A 249 4.14 -7.04 16.13
C LEU A 249 3.68 -8.35 15.46
N PRO A 250 2.38 -8.56 15.15
CA PRO A 250 1.95 -9.75 14.42
C PRO A 250 2.62 -9.87 13.04
N TYR A 251 2.77 -8.75 12.32
CA TYR A 251 3.51 -8.70 11.05
C TYR A 251 4.93 -9.27 11.16
N GLY A 252 5.73 -8.76 12.09
CA GLY A 252 7.12 -9.18 12.28
C GLY A 252 7.22 -10.62 12.79
N LEU A 253 6.34 -11.01 13.72
CA LEU A 253 6.30 -12.38 14.24
C LEU A 253 5.94 -13.38 13.14
N THR A 254 4.94 -13.07 12.30
CA THR A 254 4.59 -13.92 11.16
C THR A 254 5.76 -14.05 10.19
N ALA A 255 6.45 -12.96 9.85
CA ALA A 255 7.60 -13.03 8.95
C ALA A 255 8.72 -13.93 9.48
N VAL A 256 9.02 -13.81 10.79
CA VAL A 256 10.11 -14.56 11.42
C VAL A 256 9.74 -16.03 11.69
N LEU A 257 8.49 -16.31 12.07
CA LEU A 257 8.06 -17.64 12.52
C LEU A 257 7.38 -18.49 11.44
N LEU A 258 6.67 -17.85 10.50
CA LEU A 258 5.83 -18.52 9.52
C LEU A 258 6.30 -18.32 8.08
N GLY A 259 7.08 -17.27 7.81
CA GLY A 259 7.59 -16.96 6.48
C GLY A 259 7.00 -15.69 5.85
N PRO A 260 7.41 -15.36 4.62
CA PRO A 260 7.08 -14.09 3.95
C PRO A 260 5.66 -14.02 3.36
N GLU A 261 4.88 -15.11 3.40
CA GLU A 261 3.59 -15.21 2.71
C GLU A 261 2.52 -14.34 3.35
N PHE A 262 2.37 -14.42 4.67
CA PHE A 262 1.25 -13.81 5.39
C PHE A 262 1.53 -12.60 6.30
N PRO A 263 2.75 -12.00 6.42
CA PRO A 263 3.01 -10.91 7.37
C PRO A 263 2.02 -9.74 7.30
N SER A 264 1.81 -9.16 6.11
CA SER A 264 0.95 -7.98 5.94
C SER A 264 -0.53 -8.30 6.18
N MET A 265 -0.97 -9.48 5.77
CA MET A 265 -2.35 -9.92 5.94
C MET A 265 -2.67 -10.19 7.42
N ILE A 266 -1.84 -10.98 8.10
CA ILE A 266 -2.02 -11.27 9.53
C ILE A 266 -1.83 -10.01 10.36
N GLY A 267 -0.80 -9.21 10.07
CA GLY A 267 -0.57 -7.93 10.72
C GLY A 267 -1.77 -6.99 10.61
N GLY A 268 -2.30 -6.82 9.40
CA GLY A 268 -3.46 -5.98 9.13
C GLY A 268 -4.71 -6.45 9.84
N LEU A 269 -5.02 -7.76 9.76
CA LEU A 269 -6.21 -8.34 10.37
C LEU A 269 -6.17 -8.30 11.90
N VAL A 270 -5.07 -8.76 12.50
CA VAL A 270 -4.89 -8.73 13.96
C VAL A 270 -4.91 -7.29 14.46
N GLY A 271 -4.19 -6.39 13.79
CA GLY A 271 -4.16 -4.97 14.13
C GLY A 271 -5.55 -4.34 14.07
N LEU A 272 -6.34 -4.64 13.03
CA LEU A 272 -7.72 -4.16 12.89
C LEU A 272 -8.60 -4.63 14.06
N ILE A 273 -8.53 -5.92 14.42
CA ILE A 273 -9.30 -6.47 15.55
C ILE A 273 -8.91 -5.78 16.86
N VAL A 274 -7.61 -5.72 17.16
CA VAL A 274 -7.08 -5.14 18.40
C VAL A 274 -7.46 -3.67 18.53
N VAL A 275 -7.29 -2.89 17.46
CA VAL A 275 -7.58 -1.46 17.47
C VAL A 275 -9.08 -1.18 17.54
N ILE A 276 -9.93 -1.95 16.84
CA ILE A 276 -11.39 -1.82 16.98
C ILE A 276 -11.84 -2.10 18.41
N VAL A 277 -11.27 -3.13 19.07
CA VAL A 277 -11.56 -3.42 20.47
C VAL A 277 -11.12 -2.27 21.37
N ALA A 278 -9.90 -1.76 21.18
CA ALA A 278 -9.39 -0.60 21.94
C ALA A 278 -10.29 0.64 21.76
N ILE A 279 -10.74 0.92 20.54
CA ILE A 279 -11.67 2.00 20.23
C ILE A 279 -12.97 1.85 21.03
N ARG A 280 -13.57 0.66 21.02
CA ARG A 280 -14.82 0.35 21.73
C ARG A 280 -14.68 0.44 23.24
N GLN A 281 -13.50 0.17 23.77
CA GLN A 281 -13.19 0.33 25.19
C GLN A 281 -12.81 1.77 25.58
N GLY A 282 -12.79 2.70 24.61
CA GLY A 282 -12.44 4.10 24.85
C GLY A 282 -10.94 4.34 25.07
N TRP A 283 -10.08 3.38 24.73
CA TRP A 283 -8.64 3.49 24.94
C TRP A 283 -8.01 4.49 23.98
N PHE A 284 -7.17 5.38 24.53
CA PHE A 284 -6.38 6.36 23.79
C PHE A 284 -7.21 7.26 22.84
N GLN A 285 -8.51 7.41 23.07
CA GLN A 285 -9.37 8.28 22.26
C GLN A 285 -9.10 9.76 22.56
N PRO A 286 -9.13 10.64 21.56
CA PRO A 286 -8.98 12.06 21.77
C PRO A 286 -10.23 12.63 22.46
N HIS A 287 -10.04 13.51 23.44
CA HIS A 287 -11.13 14.19 24.14
C HIS A 287 -11.96 15.09 23.20
N THR A 288 -11.29 15.70 22.22
CA THR A 288 -11.92 16.53 21.20
C THR A 288 -11.65 15.92 19.82
N PRO A 289 -12.69 15.47 19.10
CA PRO A 289 -12.53 14.94 17.76
C PRO A 289 -11.97 16.00 16.81
N TRP A 290 -10.93 15.64 16.06
CA TRP A 290 -10.39 16.45 14.99
C TRP A 290 -11.13 16.18 13.68
N GLN A 291 -11.49 17.26 12.98
CA GLN A 291 -12.16 17.25 11.67
C GLN A 291 -11.39 18.10 10.67
N PHE A 292 -11.62 17.83 9.38
CA PHE A 292 -11.22 18.75 8.31
C PHE A 292 -12.03 20.05 8.40
N PRO A 293 -11.54 21.15 7.79
CA PRO A 293 -12.38 22.30 7.47
C PRO A 293 -13.62 21.88 6.67
N GLU A 294 -14.64 22.73 6.65
CA GLU A 294 -15.82 22.48 5.82
C GLU A 294 -15.43 22.38 4.33
N PRO A 295 -16.09 21.53 3.52
CA PRO A 295 -15.69 21.27 2.13
C PRO A 295 -15.66 22.50 1.22
N ASP A 296 -16.46 23.52 1.52
CA ASP A 296 -16.49 24.81 0.82
C ASP A 296 -15.23 25.66 1.02
N GLN A 297 -14.44 25.36 2.06
CA GLN A 297 -13.19 26.03 2.37
C GLN A 297 -11.96 25.29 1.81
N TRP A 298 -12.16 24.17 1.12
CA TRP A 298 -11.05 23.39 0.57
C TRP A 298 -10.48 24.06 -0.69
N PRO A 299 -9.14 24.15 -0.83
CA PRO A 299 -8.53 24.49 -2.10
C PRO A 299 -8.94 23.52 -3.20
N ASP A 300 -9.11 23.99 -4.44
CA ASP A 300 -9.49 23.14 -5.59
C ASP A 300 -8.58 21.92 -5.75
N ALA A 301 -7.29 22.06 -5.44
CA ALA A 301 -6.30 20.98 -5.51
C ALA A 301 -6.56 19.81 -4.54
N TRP A 302 -7.39 20.00 -3.50
CA TRP A 302 -7.75 18.95 -2.56
C TRP A 302 -8.93 18.10 -3.07
N SER A 303 -9.71 18.68 -3.98
CA SER A 303 -10.93 18.08 -4.52
C SER A 303 -10.59 17.21 -5.73
N GLY A 304 -11.22 16.04 -5.80
CA GLY A 304 -11.13 15.15 -6.95
C GLY A 304 -12.36 15.29 -7.85
N SER A 305 -12.31 14.69 -9.05
CA SER A 305 -13.48 14.54 -9.92
C SER A 305 -14.49 13.49 -9.42
N LEU A 306 -14.08 12.67 -8.44
CA LEU A 306 -14.94 11.68 -7.81
C LEU A 306 -15.72 12.31 -6.65
N ASN A 307 -16.98 12.66 -6.90
CA ASN A 307 -17.97 12.95 -5.87
C ASN A 307 -18.89 11.74 -5.72
N PRO A 308 -18.62 10.80 -4.79
CA PRO A 308 -19.51 9.68 -4.58
C PRO A 308 -20.84 10.18 -4.02
N GLU A 309 -21.91 10.14 -4.84
CA GLU A 309 -23.26 10.37 -4.36
C GLU A 309 -23.65 9.24 -3.41
N LEU A 310 -23.82 9.57 -2.13
CA LEU A 310 -24.19 8.60 -1.12
C LEU A 310 -25.68 8.29 -1.22
N ARG A 311 -26.01 7.17 -1.86
CA ARG A 311 -27.39 6.67 -1.87
C ARG A 311 -27.82 6.19 -0.49
N SER A 312 -29.08 6.43 -0.17
CA SER A 312 -29.71 5.85 1.01
C SER A 312 -29.72 4.32 0.89
N PRO A 313 -29.19 3.58 1.87
CA PRO A 313 -29.15 2.13 1.81
C PRO A 313 -30.53 1.53 2.00
N PRO A 314 -30.83 0.40 1.32
CA PRO A 314 -32.06 -0.32 1.55
C PRO A 314 -32.09 -0.89 2.99
N PRO A 315 -33.28 -1.11 3.59
CA PRO A 315 -33.41 -1.61 4.96
C PRO A 315 -32.72 -2.95 5.22
N SER A 316 -32.55 -3.76 4.17
CA SER A 316 -31.91 -5.08 4.21
C SER A 316 -30.38 -5.04 4.23
N MET A 317 -29.77 -3.86 4.06
CA MET A 317 -28.32 -3.67 3.99
C MET A 317 -27.72 -3.57 5.40
N THR A 318 -27.20 -4.68 5.89
CA THR A 318 -26.53 -4.77 7.20
C THR A 318 -25.04 -4.43 7.09
N VAL A 319 -24.39 -4.13 8.22
CA VAL A 319 -22.93 -3.92 8.27
C VAL A 319 -22.19 -5.13 7.71
N LEU A 320 -22.59 -6.35 8.10
CA LEU A 320 -21.98 -7.57 7.58
C LEU A 320 -22.10 -7.67 6.06
N LYS A 321 -23.30 -7.44 5.49
CA LYS A 321 -23.49 -7.48 4.03
C LYS A 321 -22.70 -6.39 3.31
N ALA A 322 -22.58 -5.22 3.91
CA ALA A 322 -21.85 -4.11 3.31
C ALA A 322 -20.34 -4.37 3.26
N TRP A 323 -19.78 -5.02 4.28
CA TRP A 323 -18.37 -5.40 4.35
C TRP A 323 -18.05 -6.75 3.69
N LEU A 324 -19.06 -7.60 3.45
CA LEU A 324 -18.89 -8.95 2.90
C LEU A 324 -18.05 -8.97 1.61
N PRO A 325 -18.27 -8.08 0.61
CA PRO A 325 -17.47 -8.11 -0.61
C PRO A 325 -15.98 -7.83 -0.38
N TYR A 326 -15.64 -6.97 0.58
CA TYR A 326 -14.25 -6.73 0.96
C TYR A 326 -13.66 -7.91 1.75
N GLY A 327 -14.48 -8.61 2.54
CA GLY A 327 -14.07 -9.86 3.19
C GLY A 327 -13.82 -10.99 2.20
N LEU A 328 -14.68 -11.14 1.19
CA LEU A 328 -14.53 -12.11 0.09
C LEU A 328 -13.37 -11.78 -0.86
N LEU A 329 -12.94 -10.52 -0.94
CA LEU A 329 -11.74 -10.13 -1.69
C LEU A 329 -10.44 -10.50 -0.95
N GLY A 330 -10.49 -10.54 0.37
CA GLY A 330 -9.32 -10.79 1.21
C GLY A 330 -9.07 -12.26 1.55
N GLY A 331 -9.92 -13.18 1.12
CA GLY A 331 -9.80 -14.63 1.36
C GLY A 331 -10.11 -15.43 0.11
#